data_AF-U2PET8-F1
#
_entry.id   AF-U2PET8-F1
#
_cell.length_a   1.000
_cell.length_b   1.000
_cell.length_c   1.000
_cell.angle_alpha   90.00
_cell.angle_beta   90.00
_cell.angle_gamma   90.00
#
_symmetry.space_group_name_H-M   'P 1'
#
loop_
_entity.id
_entity.type
_entity.pdbx_description
1 polymer ?
#
loop_
_entity_poly.entity_id
_entity_poly.type
_entity_poly.pdbx_seq_one_letter_code
_entity_poly.pdbx_strand_id
1 'polypeptide(L)'
;KYQILFTYVAESNGVVTGETYELHTFTDEDGNYVEPEATTPDADVKATANAGYHIDKWIDESSTDLGNGAAPEFGDTTYTTNQTFTVSFVENADVTIKYEATKGGSVSLDEETVAPATGSPKGSTATANAGYSFDGWYLGETKVGTELAYKPSKNNDGIYEAATYTAKFTPNTDTKYVVETYLEGDNGYPEKPSTTENRQATTDTTVSVTEED
;
A
#
# COMPACT_ATOMS: atom_id res chain seq x y z
N LYS A 1 23.58 14.33 -44.28
CA LYS A 1 23.96 13.98 -42.90
C LYS A 1 24.44 12.54 -42.96
N TYR A 2 25.73 12.28 -42.77
CA TYR A 2 26.34 10.95 -42.98
C TYR A 2 26.37 10.11 -41.69
N GLN A 3 25.45 10.44 -40.79
CA GLN A 3 25.40 9.91 -39.45
C GLN A 3 23.96 9.69 -39.06
N ILE A 4 23.74 8.58 -38.35
CA ILE A 4 22.49 8.28 -37.66
C ILE A 4 22.78 8.35 -36.17
N LEU A 5 22.00 9.14 -35.44
CA LEU A 5 22.03 9.19 -33.99
C LEU A 5 20.79 8.50 -33.43
N PHE A 6 21.01 7.49 -32.61
CA PHE A 6 20.00 6.87 -31.77
C PHE A 6 20.08 7.45 -30.37
N THR A 7 18.92 7.77 -29.78
CA THR A 7 18.81 8.32 -28.42
C THR A 7 17.77 7.52 -27.66
N TYR A 8 18.03 7.26 -26.37
CA TYR A 8 17.16 6.49 -25.51
C TYR A 8 16.70 7.37 -24.35
N VAL A 9 15.40 7.50 -24.17
CA VAL A 9 14.79 8.37 -23.16
C VAL A 9 13.74 7.63 -22.36
N ALA A 10 13.60 8.03 -21.10
CA ALA A 10 12.55 7.55 -20.21
C ALA A 10 11.49 8.63 -20.04
N GLU A 11 10.22 8.25 -20.09
CA GLU A 11 9.14 9.08 -19.56
C GLU A 11 9.20 9.15 -18.02
N SER A 12 8.20 9.79 -17.40
CA SER A 12 8.07 9.82 -15.94
C SER A 12 7.97 8.40 -15.34
N ASN A 13 8.33 8.29 -14.06
CA ASN A 13 8.18 7.07 -13.24
C ASN A 13 9.16 5.93 -13.55
N GLY A 14 10.26 6.26 -14.22
CA GLY A 14 11.43 5.42 -14.28
C GLY A 14 12.63 6.18 -14.82
N VAL A 15 13.69 5.45 -15.12
CA VAL A 15 14.93 5.97 -15.67
C VAL A 15 15.48 5.02 -16.72
N VAL A 16 16.23 5.57 -17.67
CA VAL A 16 17.10 4.80 -18.58
C VAL A 16 18.55 5.15 -18.26
N THR A 17 19.40 4.12 -18.21
CA THR A 17 20.84 4.21 -17.92
C THR A 17 21.64 3.39 -18.93
N GLY A 18 22.97 3.50 -18.94
CA GLY A 18 23.83 2.85 -19.93
C GLY A 18 24.19 3.79 -21.08
N GLU A 19 24.32 3.25 -22.29
CA GLU A 19 24.64 4.01 -23.51
C GLU A 19 23.39 4.67 -24.09
N THR A 20 22.92 5.75 -23.44
CA THR A 20 21.67 6.42 -23.84
C THR A 20 21.75 7.24 -25.13
N TYR A 21 22.90 7.19 -25.81
CA TYR A 21 23.10 7.71 -27.14
C TYR A 21 24.09 6.82 -27.91
N GLU A 22 23.84 6.63 -29.20
CA GLU A 22 24.67 5.82 -30.10
C GLU A 22 24.74 6.52 -31.46
N LEU A 23 25.95 6.70 -31.99
CA LEU A 23 26.19 7.47 -33.21
C LEU A 23 26.86 6.60 -34.27
N HIS A 24 26.15 6.28 -35.34
CA HIS A 24 26.69 5.54 -36.47
C HIS A 24 27.17 6.53 -37.52
N THR A 25 28.44 6.41 -37.94
CA THR A 25 29.03 7.22 -39.01
C THR A 25 29.37 6.32 -40.19
N PHE A 26 28.97 6.72 -41.39
CA PHE A 26 29.08 5.90 -42.60
C PHE A 26 30.20 6.42 -43.49
N THR A 27 31.14 5.56 -43.85
CA THR A 27 32.27 5.86 -44.74
C THR A 27 32.50 4.73 -45.74
N ASP A 28 33.00 5.05 -46.93
CA ASP A 28 33.50 4.07 -47.90
C ASP A 28 34.88 3.49 -47.49
N GLU A 29 35.42 2.59 -48.31
CA GLU A 29 36.75 1.98 -48.10
C GLU A 29 37.90 3.00 -48.10
N ASP A 30 37.71 4.14 -48.77
CA ASP A 30 38.68 5.24 -48.85
C ASP A 30 38.52 6.23 -47.67
N GLY A 31 37.53 6.01 -46.78
CA GLY A 31 37.23 6.86 -45.64
C GLY A 31 36.42 8.12 -45.97
N ASN A 32 35.89 8.25 -47.19
CA ASN A 32 34.98 9.34 -47.53
C ASN A 32 33.60 9.07 -46.94
N TYR A 33 32.93 10.11 -46.46
CA TYR A 33 31.59 9.98 -45.93
C TYR A 33 30.58 9.59 -47.02
N VAL A 34 29.73 8.61 -46.70
CA VAL A 34 28.67 8.12 -47.59
C VAL A 34 27.30 8.25 -46.94
N GLU A 35 26.26 8.18 -47.77
CA GLU A 35 24.88 8.23 -47.31
C GLU A 35 24.60 7.07 -46.33
N PRO A 36 23.85 7.31 -45.24
CA PRO A 36 23.54 6.26 -44.28
C PRO A 36 22.80 5.07 -44.91
N GLU A 37 23.26 3.87 -44.60
CA GLU A 37 22.54 2.64 -44.89
C GLU A 37 21.66 2.25 -43.70
N ALA A 38 20.65 1.42 -43.95
CA ALA A 38 19.77 0.92 -42.91
C ALA A 38 20.58 0.13 -41.88
N THR A 39 20.49 0.53 -40.61
CA THR A 39 21.28 -0.05 -39.52
C THR A 39 20.39 -0.31 -38.30
N THR A 40 20.74 -1.32 -37.52
CA THR A 40 20.07 -1.64 -36.25
C THR A 40 20.88 -1.05 -35.10
N PRO A 41 20.23 -0.44 -34.08
CA PRO A 41 20.93 0.02 -32.89
C PRO A 41 21.52 -1.15 -32.08
N ASP A 42 22.69 -0.95 -31.46
CA ASP A 42 23.43 -1.95 -30.67
C ASP A 42 23.78 -1.45 -29.25
N ALA A 43 23.28 -0.27 -28.85
CA ALA A 43 23.56 0.32 -27.54
C ALA A 43 23.12 -0.58 -26.36
N ASP A 44 24.01 -0.73 -25.36
CA ASP A 44 23.68 -1.40 -24.11
C ASP A 44 22.98 -0.42 -23.15
N VAL A 45 21.65 -0.45 -23.15
CA VAL A 45 20.79 0.38 -22.30
C VAL A 45 20.00 -0.44 -21.29
N LYS A 46 19.66 0.20 -20.17
CA LYS A 46 18.83 -0.40 -19.12
C LYS A 46 17.81 0.58 -18.56
N ALA A 47 16.53 0.30 -18.81
CA ALA A 47 15.39 0.89 -18.14
C ALA A 47 15.18 0.27 -16.75
N THR A 48 14.81 1.11 -15.79
CA THR A 48 14.41 0.71 -14.43
C THR A 48 13.22 1.55 -14.00
N ALA A 49 12.13 0.89 -13.64
CA ALA A 49 10.94 1.55 -13.12
C ALA A 49 11.17 2.06 -11.69
N ASN A 50 10.51 3.17 -11.33
CA ASN A 50 10.45 3.62 -9.94
C ASN A 50 9.60 2.63 -9.10
N ALA A 51 9.77 2.68 -7.77
CA ALA A 51 8.96 1.86 -6.87
C ALA A 51 7.45 2.09 -7.11
N GLY A 52 6.71 0.99 -7.23
CA GLY A 52 5.27 1.01 -7.52
C GLY A 52 4.91 1.07 -9.00
N TYR A 53 5.88 1.00 -9.92
CA TYR A 53 5.68 0.96 -11.37
C TYR A 53 6.34 -0.27 -12.00
N HIS A 54 5.96 -0.56 -13.24
CA HIS A 54 6.66 -1.48 -14.13
C HIS A 54 6.81 -0.87 -15.53
N ILE A 55 7.72 -1.43 -16.32
CA ILE A 55 7.90 -1.05 -17.73
C ILE A 55 6.63 -1.42 -18.48
N ASP A 56 6.02 -0.44 -19.13
CA ASP A 56 4.87 -0.67 -20.02
C ASP A 56 5.39 -1.14 -21.38
N LYS A 57 6.15 -0.29 -22.07
CA LYS A 57 6.78 -0.64 -23.35
C LYS A 57 7.90 0.33 -23.74
N TRP A 58 8.68 -0.08 -24.72
CA TRP A 58 9.52 0.77 -25.54
C TRP A 58 8.81 1.07 -26.86
N ILE A 59 8.96 2.30 -27.35
CA ILE A 59 8.53 2.69 -28.70
C ILE A 59 9.59 3.51 -29.43
N ASP A 60 9.56 3.44 -30.75
CA ASP A 60 10.27 4.41 -31.60
C ASP A 60 9.40 5.64 -31.95
N GLU A 61 9.94 6.57 -32.73
CA GLU A 61 9.24 7.79 -33.15
C GLU A 61 7.98 7.52 -34.00
N SER A 62 7.87 6.34 -34.61
CA SER A 62 6.69 5.88 -35.36
C SER A 62 5.69 5.13 -34.47
N SER A 63 5.94 5.05 -33.16
CA SER A 63 5.15 4.28 -32.19
C SER A 63 5.14 2.76 -32.43
N THR A 64 6.20 2.24 -33.07
CA THR A 64 6.41 0.78 -33.17
C THR A 64 6.65 0.22 -31.77
N ASP A 65 5.97 -0.86 -31.39
CA ASP A 65 6.20 -1.55 -30.12
C ASP A 65 7.53 -2.32 -30.18
N LEU A 66 8.46 -1.97 -29.29
CA LEU A 66 9.78 -2.57 -29.16
C LEU A 66 9.90 -3.40 -27.85
N GLY A 67 8.77 -3.89 -27.34
CA GLY A 67 8.71 -4.78 -26.18
C GLY A 67 8.74 -4.05 -24.84
N ASN A 68 8.63 -4.82 -23.76
CA ASN A 68 8.50 -4.32 -22.38
C ASN A 68 9.65 -4.77 -21.46
N GLY A 69 10.77 -5.17 -22.07
CA GLY A 69 11.99 -5.56 -21.37
C GLY A 69 12.76 -4.36 -20.80
N ALA A 70 13.84 -4.68 -20.08
CA ALA A 70 14.77 -3.66 -19.58
C ALA A 70 15.51 -2.91 -20.70
N ALA A 71 15.52 -3.43 -21.92
CA ALA A 71 16.04 -2.79 -23.12
C ALA A 71 15.03 -2.97 -24.27
N PRO A 72 15.03 -2.11 -25.30
CA PRO A 72 14.19 -2.28 -26.47
C PRO A 72 14.61 -3.51 -27.29
N GLU A 73 13.64 -4.20 -27.86
CA GLU A 73 13.83 -5.37 -28.72
C GLU A 73 13.66 -4.96 -30.18
N PHE A 74 14.77 -4.73 -30.88
CA PHE A 74 14.72 -4.28 -32.28
C PHE A 74 14.36 -5.39 -33.27
N GLY A 75 14.71 -6.65 -32.98
CA GLY A 75 14.56 -7.74 -33.92
C GLY A 75 15.26 -7.43 -35.26
N ASP A 76 14.53 -7.55 -36.36
CA ASP A 76 15.02 -7.20 -37.71
C ASP A 76 14.77 -5.72 -38.08
N THR A 77 14.38 -4.87 -37.12
CA THR A 77 14.10 -3.46 -37.37
C THR A 77 15.40 -2.71 -37.64
N THR A 78 15.39 -1.90 -38.70
CA THR A 78 16.52 -1.08 -39.13
C THR A 78 16.05 0.35 -39.38
N TYR A 79 16.93 1.31 -39.19
CA TYR A 79 16.65 2.73 -39.38
C TYR A 79 17.66 3.38 -40.32
N THR A 80 17.20 4.33 -41.12
CA THR A 80 18.02 5.13 -42.05
C THR A 80 18.16 6.59 -41.61
N THR A 81 17.46 6.98 -40.55
CA THR A 81 17.47 8.32 -39.97
C THR A 81 17.69 8.24 -38.47
N ASN A 82 17.99 9.39 -37.85
CA ASN A 82 17.97 9.51 -36.40
C ASN A 82 16.67 8.98 -35.81
N GLN A 83 16.76 8.32 -34.65
CA GLN A 83 15.59 7.90 -33.90
C GLN A 83 15.75 8.19 -32.40
N THR A 84 14.61 8.45 -31.78
CA THR A 84 14.45 8.46 -30.33
C THR A 84 13.62 7.25 -29.91
N PHE A 85 14.17 6.42 -29.03
CA PHE A 85 13.48 5.31 -28.40
C PHE A 85 13.02 5.73 -27.01
N THR A 86 11.73 5.63 -26.76
CA THR A 86 11.09 6.08 -25.53
C THR A 86 10.57 4.89 -24.75
N VAL A 87 10.93 4.79 -23.47
CA VAL A 87 10.31 3.83 -22.54
C VAL A 87 9.24 4.51 -21.70
N SER A 88 8.06 3.91 -21.65
CA SER A 88 6.95 4.29 -20.77
C SER A 88 6.84 3.34 -19.57
N PHE A 89 6.27 3.85 -18.48
CA PHE A 89 6.05 3.11 -17.25
C PHE A 89 4.61 3.24 -16.81
N VAL A 90 4.03 2.15 -16.32
CA VAL A 90 2.67 2.12 -15.79
C VAL A 90 2.71 1.71 -14.32
N GLU A 91 1.82 2.32 -13.53
CA GLU A 91 1.70 2.00 -12.12
C GLU A 91 1.28 0.54 -11.95
N ASN A 92 1.81 -0.12 -10.92
CA ASN A 92 1.43 -1.48 -10.58
C ASN A 92 -0.05 -1.54 -10.19
N ALA A 93 -0.62 -2.75 -10.29
CA ALA A 93 -2.00 -2.98 -9.88
C ALA A 93 -2.25 -2.54 -8.44
N ASP A 94 -3.49 -2.10 -8.18
CA ASP A 94 -3.93 -1.67 -6.86
C ASP A 94 -3.67 -2.75 -5.78
N VAL A 95 -3.29 -2.29 -4.60
CA VAL A 95 -3.13 -3.14 -3.41
C VAL A 95 -4.36 -3.05 -2.52
N THR A 96 -4.66 -4.14 -1.82
CA THR A 96 -5.76 -4.17 -0.83
C THR A 96 -5.22 -3.93 0.57
N ILE A 97 -5.77 -2.92 1.25
CA ILE A 97 -5.52 -2.66 2.66
C ILE A 97 -6.76 -3.08 3.45
N LYS A 98 -6.57 -3.84 4.53
CA LYS A 98 -7.63 -4.31 5.41
C LYS A 98 -7.53 -3.67 6.78
N TYR A 99 -8.69 -3.51 7.41
CA TYR A 99 -8.83 -3.06 8.78
C TYR A 99 -9.70 -4.07 9.53
N GLU A 100 -9.24 -4.50 10.70
CA GLU A 100 -9.95 -5.47 11.52
C GLU A 100 -10.07 -4.95 12.95
N ALA A 101 -11.11 -5.36 13.67
CA ALA A 101 -11.24 -5.10 15.10
C ALA A 101 -11.10 -6.40 15.89
N THR A 102 -10.35 -6.37 16.99
CA THR A 102 -10.46 -7.42 18.01
C THR A 102 -11.79 -7.32 18.75
N LYS A 103 -12.08 -8.32 19.58
CA LYS A 103 -13.21 -8.25 20.54
C LYS A 103 -13.18 -6.94 21.31
N GLY A 104 -14.35 -6.33 21.51
CA GLY A 104 -14.49 -5.10 22.28
C GLY A 104 -14.70 -3.84 21.46
N GLY A 105 -14.73 -3.94 20.12
CA GLY A 105 -15.04 -2.80 19.27
C GLY A 105 -15.32 -3.20 17.82
N SER A 106 -15.28 -2.20 16.95
CA SER A 106 -15.47 -2.31 15.50
C SER A 106 -14.62 -1.28 14.76
N VAL A 107 -14.55 -1.42 13.44
CA VAL A 107 -13.95 -0.46 12.51
C VAL A 107 -15.01 0.07 11.54
N SER A 108 -14.82 1.28 11.01
CA SER A 108 -15.80 1.90 10.10
C SER A 108 -15.70 1.44 8.64
N LEU A 109 -14.55 0.88 8.26
CA LEU A 109 -14.24 0.37 6.92
C LEU A 109 -13.41 -0.90 7.09
N ASP A 110 -13.82 -2.01 6.48
CA ASP A 110 -13.13 -3.30 6.62
C ASP A 110 -11.97 -3.45 5.62
N GLU A 111 -12.07 -2.85 4.43
CA GLU A 111 -11.01 -2.85 3.42
C GLU A 111 -11.14 -1.73 2.39
N GLU A 112 -10.05 -1.43 1.70
CA GLU A 112 -10.00 -0.54 0.54
C GLU A 112 -8.91 -0.97 -0.46
N THR A 113 -9.08 -0.59 -1.73
CA THR A 113 -8.06 -0.75 -2.78
C THR A 113 -7.41 0.58 -3.09
N VAL A 114 -6.08 0.58 -3.22
CA VAL A 114 -5.27 1.79 -3.36
C VAL A 114 -4.18 1.58 -4.40
N ALA A 115 -4.03 2.53 -5.32
CA ALA A 115 -2.91 2.57 -6.25
C ALA A 115 -1.59 2.73 -5.46
N PRO A 116 -0.59 1.86 -5.65
CA PRO A 116 0.55 1.75 -4.74
C PRO A 116 1.42 3.01 -4.67
N ALA A 117 1.66 3.71 -5.79
CA ALA A 117 2.47 4.90 -5.85
C ALA A 117 1.66 6.20 -5.73
N THR A 118 0.48 6.28 -6.31
CA THR A 118 -0.29 7.54 -6.43
C THR A 118 -1.53 7.60 -5.54
N GLY A 119 -1.92 6.46 -4.97
CA GLY A 119 -3.15 6.35 -4.21
C GLY A 119 -3.19 7.19 -2.94
N SER A 120 -4.40 7.36 -2.40
CA SER A 120 -4.63 8.07 -1.14
C SER A 120 -5.68 7.28 -0.36
N PRO A 121 -5.28 6.43 0.61
CA PRO A 121 -6.22 5.65 1.38
C PRO A 121 -7.17 6.55 2.15
N LYS A 122 -8.41 6.13 2.28
CA LYS A 122 -9.40 6.79 3.14
C LYS A 122 -9.10 6.54 4.61
N GLY A 123 -8.58 5.35 4.94
CA GLY A 123 -8.40 4.94 6.33
C GLY A 123 -9.68 4.36 6.94
N SER A 124 -9.58 4.00 8.21
CA SER A 124 -10.67 3.45 9.00
C SER A 124 -10.68 4.03 10.42
N THR A 125 -11.85 4.10 11.05
CA THR A 125 -12.02 4.62 12.41
C THR A 125 -12.47 3.51 13.35
N ALA A 126 -11.72 3.31 14.44
CA ALA A 126 -12.05 2.37 15.50
C ALA A 126 -13.17 2.93 16.40
N THR A 127 -14.09 2.08 16.83
CA THR A 127 -15.14 2.40 17.81
C THR A 127 -15.14 1.35 18.90
N ALA A 128 -14.92 1.75 20.16
CA ALA A 128 -14.98 0.85 21.29
C ALA A 128 -16.44 0.59 21.71
N ASN A 129 -16.75 -0.67 22.05
CA ASN A 129 -18.02 -1.04 22.67
C ASN A 129 -18.05 -0.61 24.14
N ALA A 130 -19.25 -0.58 24.74
CA ALA A 130 -19.39 -0.31 26.17
C ALA A 130 -18.57 -1.32 27.00
N GLY A 131 -17.85 -0.81 28.01
CA GLY A 131 -16.97 -1.63 28.85
C GLY A 131 -15.59 -1.89 28.26
N TYR A 132 -15.26 -1.30 27.11
CA TYR A 132 -13.94 -1.41 26.48
C TYR A 132 -13.31 -0.05 26.22
N SER A 133 -11.98 -0.06 26.11
CA SER A 133 -11.17 1.08 25.70
C SER A 133 -10.37 0.71 24.46
N PHE A 134 -10.26 1.64 23.51
CA PHE A 134 -9.39 1.49 22.36
C PHE A 134 -7.93 1.57 22.82
N ASP A 135 -7.14 0.54 22.51
CA ASP A 135 -5.71 0.51 22.81
C ASP A 135 -4.91 1.16 21.66
N GLY A 136 -5.15 0.74 20.42
CA GLY A 136 -4.45 1.28 19.25
C GLY A 136 -4.62 0.45 17.99
N TRP A 137 -4.05 0.96 16.90
CA TRP A 137 -3.92 0.26 15.62
C TRP A 137 -2.58 -0.48 15.56
N TYR A 138 -2.61 -1.69 15.03
CA TYR A 138 -1.46 -2.59 14.96
C TYR A 138 -1.25 -3.12 13.56
N LEU A 139 0.01 -3.25 13.15
CA LEU A 139 0.43 -4.05 12.01
C LEU A 139 1.17 -5.27 12.56
N GLY A 140 0.50 -6.43 12.57
CA GLY A 140 0.95 -7.59 13.33
C GLY A 140 1.03 -7.28 14.84
N GLU A 141 2.23 -7.37 15.41
CA GLU A 141 2.46 -7.06 16.84
C GLU A 141 2.87 -5.60 17.08
N THR A 142 3.23 -4.87 16.03
CA THR A 142 3.73 -3.49 16.14
C THR A 142 2.58 -2.50 16.22
N LYS A 143 2.56 -1.67 17.26
CA LYS A 143 1.60 -0.57 17.39
C LYS A 143 1.99 0.56 16.42
N VAL A 144 1.08 0.91 15.51
CA VAL A 144 1.30 1.89 14.42
C VAL A 144 0.43 3.14 14.56
N GLY A 145 -0.54 3.15 15.47
CA GLY A 145 -1.40 4.30 15.71
C GLY A 145 -2.09 4.27 17.07
N THR A 146 -2.31 5.46 17.64
CA THR A 146 -3.01 5.66 18.92
C THR A 146 -4.32 6.43 18.78
N GLU A 147 -4.55 7.05 17.62
CA GLU A 147 -5.78 7.76 17.31
C GLU A 147 -6.86 6.78 16.85
N LEU A 148 -8.14 7.11 17.10
CA LEU A 148 -9.26 6.29 16.66
C LEU A 148 -9.29 6.16 15.14
N ALA A 149 -9.08 7.27 14.43
CA ALA A 149 -8.94 7.28 12.98
C ALA A 149 -7.51 6.93 12.57
N TYR A 150 -7.37 5.97 11.66
CA TYR A 150 -6.08 5.54 11.13
C TYR A 150 -6.06 5.55 9.62
N LYS A 151 -5.04 6.20 9.08
CA LYS A 151 -4.73 6.22 7.66
C LYS A 151 -3.35 5.60 7.44
N PRO A 152 -3.23 4.51 6.66
CA PRO A 152 -1.95 3.91 6.32
C PRO A 152 -1.00 4.93 5.70
N SER A 153 0.28 4.77 5.99
CA SER A 153 1.36 5.50 5.33
C SER A 153 2.10 4.61 4.35
N LYS A 154 2.81 5.23 3.43
CA LYS A 154 3.71 4.54 2.51
C LYS A 154 4.89 3.92 3.27
N ASN A 155 5.44 2.84 2.73
CA ASN A 155 6.66 2.19 3.20
C ASN A 155 7.91 3.05 2.90
N ASN A 156 9.10 2.52 3.19
CA ASN A 156 10.37 3.22 2.96
C ASN A 156 10.68 3.48 1.47
N ASP A 157 10.10 2.69 0.57
CA ASP A 157 10.22 2.88 -0.88
C ASP A 157 9.19 3.87 -1.43
N GLY A 158 8.34 4.45 -0.56
CA GLY A 158 7.36 5.46 -0.95
C GLY A 158 6.11 4.88 -1.62
N ILE A 159 5.77 3.63 -1.36
CA ILE A 159 4.56 2.95 -1.89
C ILE A 159 3.66 2.40 -0.79
N TYR A 160 2.38 2.20 -1.10
CA TYR A 160 1.47 1.39 -0.30
C TYR A 160 1.64 -0.09 -0.65
N GLU A 161 1.48 -0.93 0.36
CA GLU A 161 1.51 -2.38 0.23
C GLU A 161 0.24 -3.00 0.80
N ALA A 162 -0.06 -4.21 0.36
CA ALA A 162 -1.15 -4.98 0.94
C ALA A 162 -0.86 -5.29 2.41
N ALA A 163 -1.77 -4.91 3.29
CA ALA A 163 -1.58 -5.04 4.73
C ALA A 163 -2.91 -5.17 5.47
N THR A 164 -2.87 -5.77 6.65
CA THR A 164 -3.99 -5.80 7.60
C THR A 164 -3.63 -5.01 8.85
N TYR A 165 -4.39 -3.96 9.13
CA TYR A 165 -4.26 -3.14 10.32
C TYR A 165 -5.35 -3.52 11.34
N THR A 166 -4.95 -3.90 12.54
CA THR A 166 -5.89 -4.37 13.58
C THR A 166 -6.08 -3.31 14.66
N ALA A 167 -7.31 -2.84 14.83
CA ALA A 167 -7.74 -2.08 16.00
C ALA A 167 -7.89 -3.02 17.21
N LYS A 168 -7.09 -2.79 18.25
CA LYS A 168 -7.14 -3.56 19.50
C LYS A 168 -7.89 -2.80 20.58
N PHE A 169 -8.63 -3.55 21.40
CA PHE A 169 -9.42 -3.02 22.51
C PHE A 169 -9.14 -3.80 23.79
N THR A 170 -9.12 -3.10 24.92
CA THR A 170 -8.90 -3.67 26.25
C THR A 170 -10.16 -3.54 27.11
N PRO A 171 -10.60 -4.59 27.82
CA PRO A 171 -11.68 -4.49 28.78
C PRO A 171 -11.37 -3.45 29.87
N ASN A 172 -12.35 -2.63 30.22
CA ASN A 172 -12.25 -1.64 31.29
C ASN A 172 -12.29 -2.33 32.65
N THR A 173 -11.39 -1.94 33.56
CA THR A 173 -11.24 -2.54 34.90
C THR A 173 -12.21 -1.98 35.94
N ASP A 174 -12.94 -0.93 35.60
CA ASP A 174 -13.81 -0.13 36.47
C ASP A 174 -15.28 -0.16 36.00
N THR A 175 -15.68 -1.24 35.35
CA THR A 175 -17.04 -1.43 34.85
C THR A 175 -18.00 -1.57 36.03
N LYS A 176 -18.91 -0.61 36.18
CA LYS A 176 -19.80 -0.52 37.35
C LYS A 176 -20.97 -1.50 37.25
N TYR A 177 -21.31 -2.10 38.38
CA TYR A 177 -22.50 -2.92 38.55
C TYR A 177 -23.10 -2.71 39.94
N VAL A 178 -24.36 -3.11 40.12
CA VAL A 178 -25.07 -3.00 41.39
C VAL A 178 -25.38 -4.40 41.91
N VAL A 179 -25.11 -4.63 43.19
CA VAL A 179 -25.56 -5.81 43.91
C VAL A 179 -26.73 -5.39 44.79
N GLU A 180 -27.86 -6.04 44.60
CA GLU A 180 -29.06 -5.85 45.40
C GLU A 180 -29.36 -7.14 46.15
N THR A 181 -29.43 -7.08 47.48
CA THR A 181 -29.79 -8.24 48.32
C THR A 181 -31.25 -8.11 48.74
N TYR A 182 -31.96 -9.23 48.80
CA TYR A 182 -33.34 -9.30 49.28
C TYR A 182 -33.37 -10.35 50.38
N LEU A 183 -33.71 -9.94 51.60
CA LEU A 183 -33.85 -10.84 52.74
C LEU A 183 -35.33 -11.19 52.95
N GLU A 184 -35.63 -12.48 53.04
CA GLU A 184 -37.00 -12.97 53.28
C GLU A 184 -37.45 -12.64 54.72
N GLY A 185 -38.62 -12.01 54.84
CA GLY A 185 -39.28 -11.78 56.13
C GLY A 185 -40.56 -12.60 56.29
N ASP A 186 -41.32 -12.35 57.36
CA ASP A 186 -42.56 -13.09 57.69
C ASP A 186 -43.63 -13.08 56.57
N ASN A 187 -43.55 -12.10 55.66
CA ASN A 187 -44.45 -11.95 54.52
C ASN A 187 -43.77 -12.23 53.16
N GLY A 188 -42.63 -12.93 53.16
CA GLY A 188 -41.82 -13.21 51.96
C GLY A 188 -40.74 -12.14 51.68
N TYR A 189 -40.21 -12.13 50.46
CA TYR A 189 -39.22 -11.13 50.01
C TYR A 189 -39.83 -9.73 49.82
N PRO A 190 -39.11 -8.66 50.19
CA PRO A 190 -39.58 -7.29 50.01
C PRO A 190 -39.58 -6.84 48.52
N GLU A 191 -40.42 -5.86 48.17
CA GLU A 191 -40.43 -5.25 46.81
C GLU A 191 -39.18 -4.41 46.53
N LYS A 192 -38.52 -3.91 47.58
CA LYS A 192 -37.27 -3.15 47.50
C LYS A 192 -36.13 -3.94 48.13
N PRO A 193 -34.90 -3.78 47.64
CA PRO A 193 -33.77 -4.48 48.19
C PRO A 193 -33.54 -4.14 49.67
N SER A 194 -33.10 -5.13 50.43
CA SER A 194 -32.63 -5.00 51.82
C SER A 194 -31.32 -4.23 51.88
N THR A 195 -30.39 -4.49 50.96
CA THR A 195 -29.17 -3.68 50.75
C THR A 195 -28.91 -3.45 49.26
N THR A 196 -28.28 -2.32 48.95
CA THR A 196 -27.84 -1.97 47.60
C THR A 196 -26.38 -1.53 47.67
N GLU A 197 -25.52 -2.18 46.89
CA GLU A 197 -24.10 -1.88 46.83
C GLU A 197 -23.65 -1.59 45.40
N ASN A 198 -22.95 -0.48 45.21
CA ASN A 198 -22.28 -0.18 43.96
C ASN A 198 -20.89 -0.81 43.97
N ARG A 199 -20.62 -1.68 43.00
CA ARG A 199 -19.34 -2.36 42.83
C ARG A 199 -18.78 -2.09 41.43
N GLN A 200 -17.52 -2.43 41.22
CA GLN A 200 -16.86 -2.34 39.92
C GLN A 200 -16.02 -3.58 39.66
N ALA A 201 -15.95 -4.00 38.40
CA ALA A 201 -15.18 -5.16 37.96
C ALA A 201 -14.61 -4.94 36.56
N THR A 202 -13.77 -5.88 36.11
CA THR A 202 -13.29 -5.88 34.73
C THR A 202 -14.39 -6.38 33.80
N THR A 203 -14.62 -5.69 32.68
CA THR A 203 -15.59 -6.14 31.67
C THR A 203 -15.27 -7.57 31.22
N ASP A 204 -16.32 -8.36 30.98
CA ASP A 204 -16.26 -9.78 30.62
C ASP A 204 -15.62 -10.71 31.68
N THR A 205 -15.58 -10.28 32.94
CA THR A 205 -15.29 -11.17 34.07
C THR A 205 -16.57 -11.59 34.79
N THR A 206 -16.58 -12.81 35.32
CA THR A 206 -17.66 -13.27 36.19
C THR A 206 -17.36 -12.86 37.62
N VAL A 207 -18.31 -12.17 38.25
CA VAL A 207 -18.28 -11.89 39.69
C VAL A 207 -19.22 -12.84 40.41
N SER A 208 -18.84 -13.28 41.60
CA SER A 208 -19.69 -14.06 42.51
C SER A 208 -19.98 -13.21 43.74
N VAL A 209 -21.25 -13.22 44.17
CA VAL A 209 -21.68 -12.64 45.44
C VAL A 209 -22.05 -13.81 46.33
N THR A 210 -21.41 -13.91 47.48
CA THR A 210 -21.67 -14.93 48.50
C THR A 210 -22.55 -14.37 49.61
N GLU A 211 -23.09 -15.22 50.48
CA GLU A 211 -23.83 -14.76 51.68
C GLU A 211 -22.93 -14.00 52.69
N GLU A 212 -21.60 -14.07 52.52
CA GLU A 212 -20.61 -13.38 53.35
C GLU A 212 -20.23 -11.98 52.81
N ASP A 213 -20.69 -11.63 51.60
CA ASP A 213 -20.44 -10.33 50.92
C ASP A 213 -21.50 -9.27 51.20
#